data_AF-A0A436WYD4-F1
#
_entry.id   AF-A0A436WYD4-F1
#
_cell.length_a   1.000
_cell.length_b   1.000
_cell.length_c   1.000
_cell.angle_alpha   90.00
_cell.angle_beta   90.00
_cell.angle_gamma   90.00
#
_symmetry.space_group_name_H-M   'P 1'
#
loop_
_entity.id
_entity.type
_entity.pdbx_description
1 polymer ?
#
loop_
_entity_poly.entity_id
_entity_poly.type
_entity_poly.pdbx_seq_one_letter_code
_entity_poly.pdbx_strand_id
1 'polypeptide(L)'
;MRVYYDRDADLNLIKGKKVAIIGYGSQGRAHALNLKESGVKDIAIGLKAGSATAKKVEADGLKVLTVADAAKWADLMMMATPDELQADIYKNEIAPNIRDGAAIAFAHGLNVHFGLIEPKSTVDVVMIAPKGPGHT
;
A
#
# COMPACT_ATOMS: atom_id res chain seq x y z
N MET A 1 -21.17 -14.57 10.84
CA MET A 1 -20.45 -13.73 9.86
C MET A 1 -20.89 -12.28 10.06
N ARG A 2 -19.95 -11.34 10.19
CA ARG A 2 -20.28 -9.90 10.20
C ARG A 2 -19.93 -9.34 8.83
N VAL A 3 -20.81 -8.51 8.27
CA VAL A 3 -20.65 -7.89 6.96
C VAL A 3 -20.79 -6.38 7.15
N TYR A 4 -19.89 -5.62 6.54
CA TYR A 4 -19.83 -4.16 6.63
C TYR A 4 -20.12 -3.55 5.28
N TYR A 5 -20.72 -2.36 5.27
CA TYR A 5 -21.09 -1.58 4.11
C TYR A 5 -20.59 -0.13 4.25
N ASP A 6 -20.84 0.71 3.24
CA ASP A 6 -20.44 2.13 3.26
C ASP A 6 -20.94 2.89 4.50
N ARG A 7 -22.14 2.57 5.00
CA ARG A 7 -22.69 3.19 6.22
C ARG A 7 -21.93 2.85 7.50
N ASP A 8 -21.14 1.77 7.46
CA ASP A 8 -20.35 1.28 8.58
C ASP A 8 -18.88 1.77 8.50
N ALA A 9 -18.55 2.59 7.48
CA ALA A 9 -17.21 3.10 7.22
C ALA A 9 -17.19 4.63 7.13
N ASP A 10 -16.28 5.28 7.87
CA ASP A 10 -16.04 6.72 7.72
C ASP A 10 -14.86 6.97 6.76
N LEU A 11 -15.17 7.34 5.52
CA LEU A 11 -14.17 7.65 4.50
C LEU A 11 -13.30 8.87 4.87
N ASN A 12 -13.74 9.74 5.78
CA ASN A 12 -12.95 10.90 6.17
C ASN A 12 -11.67 10.50 6.90
N LEU A 13 -11.66 9.34 7.56
CA LEU A 13 -10.47 8.82 8.24
C LEU A 13 -9.30 8.61 7.29
N ILE A 14 -9.55 8.06 6.10
CA ILE A 14 -8.49 7.78 5.13
C ILE A 14 -8.15 9.00 4.25
N LYS A 15 -9.12 9.89 4.00
CA LYS A 15 -8.92 11.11 3.18
C LYS A 15 -7.86 12.04 3.75
N GLY A 16 -7.68 12.05 5.07
CA GLY A 16 -6.66 12.85 5.75
C GLY A 16 -5.30 12.16 5.93
N LYS A 17 -5.09 10.98 5.34
CA LYS A 17 -3.87 10.18 5.49
C LYS A 17 -3.02 10.23 4.23
N LYS A 18 -1.70 10.17 4.41
CA LYS A 18 -0.73 9.90 3.36
C LYS A 18 -0.72 8.40 3.07
N VAL A 19 -1.21 8.01 1.90
CA VAL A 19 -1.29 6.61 1.50
C VAL A 19 -0.24 6.30 0.45
N ALA A 20 0.60 5.31 0.72
CA ALA A 20 1.54 4.79 -0.26
C ALA A 20 1.12 3.41 -0.76
N ILE A 21 1.14 3.20 -2.06
CA ILE A 21 0.96 1.87 -2.68
C ILE A 21 2.33 1.39 -3.15
N ILE A 22 2.79 0.25 -2.62
CA ILE A 22 4.09 -0.33 -2.97
C ILE A 22 3.87 -1.29 -4.14
N GLY A 23 4.37 -0.90 -5.32
CA GLY A 23 4.11 -1.58 -6.58
C GLY A 23 2.88 -1.04 -7.34
N TYR A 24 2.92 -1.13 -8.66
CA TYR A 24 1.89 -0.58 -9.56
C TYR A 24 1.46 -1.58 -10.64
N GLY A 25 1.30 -2.84 -10.23
CA GLY A 25 0.71 -3.90 -11.05
C GLY A 25 -0.83 -3.84 -11.06
N SER A 26 -1.48 -4.99 -11.21
CA SER A 26 -2.94 -5.13 -11.25
C SER A 26 -3.61 -4.55 -9.98
N GLN A 27 -3.32 -5.10 -8.80
CA GLN A 27 -3.88 -4.62 -7.54
C GLN A 27 -3.39 -3.22 -7.17
N GLY A 28 -2.09 -2.93 -7.37
CA GLY A 28 -1.52 -1.63 -7.00
C GLY A 28 -2.16 -0.46 -7.74
N ARG A 29 -2.39 -0.61 -9.05
CA ARG A 29 -3.07 0.41 -9.85
C ARG A 29 -4.53 0.58 -9.43
N ALA A 30 -5.26 -0.52 -9.22
CA ALA A 30 -6.66 -0.46 -8.78
C ALA A 30 -6.81 0.25 -7.43
N HIS A 31 -6.00 -0.12 -6.43
CA HIS A 31 -6.01 0.53 -5.13
C HIS A 31 -5.71 2.03 -5.24
N ALA A 32 -4.67 2.40 -5.99
CA ALA A 32 -4.28 3.80 -6.13
C ALA A 32 -5.38 4.67 -6.78
N LEU A 33 -5.95 4.20 -7.89
CA LEU A 33 -6.98 4.94 -8.62
C LEU A 33 -8.28 5.01 -7.84
N ASN A 34 -8.72 3.90 -7.23
CA ASN A 34 -9.94 3.90 -6.44
C ASN A 34 -9.82 4.82 -5.21
N LEU A 35 -8.66 4.84 -4.53
CA LEU A 35 -8.43 5.78 -3.42
C LEU A 35 -8.44 7.24 -3.89
N LYS A 36 -7.86 7.52 -5.05
CA LYS A 36 -7.86 8.85 -5.66
C LYS A 36 -9.29 9.32 -5.97
N GLU A 37 -10.07 8.46 -6.62
CA GLU A 37 -11.49 8.71 -6.93
C GLU A 37 -12.35 8.82 -5.65
N SER A 38 -11.97 8.11 -4.59
CA SER A 38 -12.60 8.21 -3.26
C SER A 38 -12.24 9.50 -2.51
N GLY A 39 -11.38 10.36 -3.08
CA GLY A 39 -11.04 11.68 -2.56
C GLY A 39 -9.85 11.72 -1.59
N VAL A 40 -9.04 10.67 -1.55
CA VAL A 40 -7.75 10.70 -0.83
C VAL A 40 -6.78 11.59 -1.61
N LYS A 41 -6.28 12.64 -0.95
CA LYS A 41 -5.48 13.68 -1.62
C LYS A 41 -4.00 13.33 -1.69
N ASP A 42 -3.48 12.73 -0.63
CA ASP A 42 -2.07 12.40 -0.49
C ASP A 42 -1.82 10.93 -0.84
N ILE A 43 -1.64 10.66 -2.14
CA ILE A 43 -1.31 9.32 -2.64
C ILE A 43 0.05 9.34 -3.33
N ALA A 44 0.90 8.36 -3.01
CA ALA A 44 2.15 8.12 -3.70
C ALA A 44 2.34 6.63 -4.04
N ILE A 45 3.07 6.35 -5.11
CA ILE A 45 3.42 4.99 -5.51
C ILE A 45 4.89 4.75 -5.23
N GLY A 46 5.17 3.80 -4.35
CA GLY A 46 6.52 3.34 -4.03
C GLY A 46 7.00 2.36 -5.09
N LEU A 47 8.04 2.73 -5.84
CA LEU A 47 8.66 1.90 -6.87
C LEU A 47 10.17 1.80 -6.64
N LYS A 48 10.79 0.76 -7.22
CA LYS A 48 12.25 0.71 -7.35
C LYS A 48 12.72 1.89 -8.21
N ALA A 49 13.85 2.50 -7.84
CA ALA A 49 14.47 3.57 -8.62
C ALA A 49 14.70 3.12 -10.09
N GLY A 50 14.35 3.98 -11.04
CA GLY A 50 14.45 3.68 -12.47
C GLY A 50 13.39 2.72 -13.01
N SER A 51 12.34 2.39 -12.24
CA SER A 51 11.26 1.52 -12.72
C SER A 51 10.59 2.06 -13.98
N ALA A 52 10.46 1.21 -15.00
CA ALA A 52 9.76 1.54 -16.24
C ALA A 52 8.26 1.89 -16.01
N THR A 53 7.68 1.40 -14.92
CA THR A 53 6.27 1.66 -14.55
C THR A 53 6.05 3.08 -14.05
N ALA A 54 7.11 3.83 -13.69
CA ALA A 54 6.99 5.22 -13.22
C ALA A 54 6.23 6.11 -14.21
N LYS A 55 6.50 5.97 -15.51
CA LYS A 55 5.79 6.73 -16.57
C LYS A 55 4.28 6.47 -16.56
N LYS A 56 3.85 5.24 -16.24
CA LYS A 56 2.43 4.88 -16.15
C LYS A 56 1.77 5.52 -14.93
N VAL A 57 2.47 5.55 -13.79
CA VAL A 57 2.01 6.23 -12.57
C VAL A 57 1.83 7.73 -12.83
N GLU A 58 2.81 8.36 -13.48
CA GLU A 58 2.78 9.77 -13.82
C GLU A 58 1.64 10.09 -14.80
N ALA A 59 1.42 9.24 -15.80
CA ALA A 59 0.31 9.37 -16.76
C ALA A 59 -1.07 9.23 -16.09
N ASP A 60 -1.19 8.41 -15.04
CA ASP A 60 -2.39 8.30 -14.20
C ASP A 60 -2.50 9.49 -13.20
N GLY A 61 -1.58 10.46 -13.25
CA GLY A 61 -1.57 11.67 -12.43
C GLY A 61 -1.32 11.39 -10.96
N LEU A 62 -0.42 10.45 -10.65
CA LEU A 62 -0.02 10.06 -9.31
C LEU A 62 1.46 10.35 -9.07
N LYS A 63 1.82 10.57 -7.81
CA LYS A 63 3.21 10.83 -7.40
C LYS A 63 4.00 9.52 -7.33
N VAL A 64 5.24 9.52 -7.81
CA VAL A 64 6.20 8.41 -7.63
C VAL A 64 7.17 8.74 -6.51
N LEU A 65 7.46 7.75 -5.66
CA LEU A 65 8.52 7.78 -4.65
C LEU A 65 9.36 6.50 -4.77
N THR A 66 10.59 6.54 -4.23
CA THR A 66 11.29 5.29 -3.91
C THR A 66 10.55 4.55 -2.79
N VAL A 67 10.74 3.24 -2.65
CA VAL A 67 10.10 2.49 -1.55
C VAL A 67 10.56 3.00 -0.18
N ALA A 68 11.86 3.28 0.00
CA ALA A 68 12.38 3.89 1.22
C ALA A 68 11.73 5.25 1.54
N ASP A 69 11.57 6.13 0.54
CA ASP A 69 10.96 7.44 0.78
C ASP A 69 9.46 7.33 1.05
N ALA A 70 8.77 6.40 0.39
CA ALA A 70 7.38 6.11 0.66
C ALA A 70 7.18 5.61 2.11
N ALA A 71 8.08 4.75 2.60
CA ALA A 71 8.04 4.23 3.97
C ALA A 71 8.22 5.32 5.04
N LYS A 72 9.07 6.32 4.78
CA LYS A 72 9.23 7.48 5.67
C LYS A 72 8.02 8.41 5.65
N TRP A 73 7.37 8.53 4.49
CA TRP A 73 6.35 9.54 4.23
C TRP A 73 4.93 9.10 4.62
N ALA A 74 4.58 7.83 4.42
CA ALA A 74 3.21 7.34 4.50
C ALA A 74 2.69 7.19 5.94
N ASP A 75 1.39 7.40 6.14
CA ASP A 75 0.63 6.94 7.32
C ASP A 75 0.17 5.49 7.13
N LEU A 76 -0.21 5.13 5.89
CA LEU A 76 -0.64 3.79 5.50
C LEU A 76 0.12 3.35 4.25
N MET A 77 0.72 2.16 4.29
CA MET A 77 1.32 1.52 3.12
C MET A 77 0.54 0.29 2.70
N MET A 78 0.24 0.15 1.41
CA MET A 78 -0.35 -1.06 0.85
C MET A 78 0.69 -1.84 0.04
N MET A 79 1.02 -3.05 0.49
CA MET A 79 1.86 -3.99 -0.23
C MET A 79 1.08 -4.60 -1.39
N ALA A 80 1.45 -4.23 -2.61
CA ALA A 80 0.83 -4.69 -3.85
C ALA A 80 1.87 -5.18 -4.89
N THR A 81 3.05 -5.59 -4.42
CA THR A 81 4.07 -6.33 -5.18
C THR A 81 3.81 -7.84 -5.09
N PRO A 82 4.38 -8.66 -6.00
CA PRO A 82 4.34 -10.12 -5.89
C PRO A 82 4.79 -10.60 -4.50
N ASP A 83 4.11 -11.62 -3.96
CA ASP A 83 4.27 -12.09 -2.58
C ASP A 83 5.72 -12.51 -2.28
N GLU A 84 6.38 -13.17 -3.23
CA GLU A 84 7.76 -13.64 -3.16
C GLU A 84 8.79 -12.51 -3.06
N LEU A 85 8.42 -11.29 -3.45
CA LEU A 85 9.30 -10.12 -3.37
C LEU A 85 9.07 -9.28 -2.12
N GLN A 86 7.92 -9.44 -1.45
CA GLN A 86 7.53 -8.54 -0.36
C GLN A 86 8.48 -8.61 0.84
N ALA A 87 9.00 -9.80 1.19
CA ALA A 87 9.89 -9.97 2.34
C ALA A 87 11.21 -9.20 2.17
N ASP A 88 11.83 -9.32 0.99
CA ASP A 88 13.07 -8.59 0.66
C ASP A 88 12.84 -7.09 0.57
N ILE A 89 11.75 -6.66 -0.05
CA ILE A 89 11.36 -5.24 -0.10
C ILE A 89 11.15 -4.70 1.32
N TYR A 90 10.43 -5.45 2.16
CA TYR A 90 10.17 -5.04 3.52
C TYR A 90 11.47 -4.89 4.30
N LYS A 91 12.31 -5.93 4.31
CA LYS A 91 13.57 -5.95 5.05
C LYS A 91 14.51 -4.81 4.63
N ASN A 92 14.66 -4.57 3.33
CA ASN A 92 15.69 -3.68 2.81
C ASN A 92 15.22 -2.21 2.72
N GLU A 93 13.95 -1.98 2.45
CA GLU A 93 13.44 -0.64 2.09
C GLU A 93 12.38 -0.12 3.06
N ILE A 94 11.58 -0.98 3.69
CA ILE A 94 10.45 -0.54 4.53
C ILE A 94 10.80 -0.58 6.01
N ALA A 95 11.24 -1.73 6.54
CA ALA A 95 11.60 -1.93 7.94
C ALA A 95 12.55 -0.86 8.51
N PRO A 96 13.64 -0.44 7.81
CA PRO A 96 14.52 0.60 8.33
C PRO A 96 13.93 2.02 8.28
N ASN A 97 12.82 2.23 7.55
CA ASN A 97 12.31 3.56 7.19
C ASN A 97 10.89 3.84 7.70
N ILE A 98 10.10 2.80 7.97
CA ILE A 98 8.72 2.91 8.44
C ILE A 98 8.68 3.54 9.84
N ARG A 99 7.90 4.61 9.98
CA ARG A 99 7.76 5.32 11.25
C ARG A 99 6.87 4.57 12.24
N ASP A 100 7.05 4.86 13.52
CA ASP A 100 6.11 4.42 14.56
C ASP A 100 4.73 5.02 14.34
N GLY A 101 3.68 4.25 14.64
CA GLY A 101 2.28 4.65 14.44
C GLY A 101 1.80 4.65 12.99
N ALA A 102 2.63 4.21 12.04
CA ALA A 102 2.18 3.91 10.68
C ALA A 102 1.49 2.54 10.61
N ALA A 103 0.73 2.32 9.54
CA ALA A 103 0.13 1.04 9.23
C ALA A 103 0.72 0.44 7.95
N ILE A 104 0.88 -0.88 7.93
CA ILE A 104 1.16 -1.65 6.72
C ILE A 104 -0.01 -2.60 6.44
N ALA A 105 -0.49 -2.54 5.20
CA ALA A 105 -1.60 -3.30 4.68
C ALA A 105 -1.13 -4.28 3.62
N PHE A 106 -1.78 -5.44 3.55
CA PHE A 106 -1.53 -6.46 2.55
C PHE A 106 -2.79 -6.79 1.75
N ALA A 107 -2.62 -7.15 0.47
CA ALA A 107 -3.69 -7.70 -0.37
C ALA A 107 -3.91 -9.21 -0.15
N HIS A 108 -2.91 -9.88 0.43
CA HIS A 108 -2.90 -11.32 0.68
C HIS A 108 -2.12 -11.61 1.97
N GLY A 109 -2.56 -12.63 2.71
CA GLY A 109 -2.04 -12.92 4.05
C GLY A 109 -0.74 -13.72 4.09
N LEU A 110 -0.17 -14.16 2.95
CA LEU A 110 0.94 -15.11 2.89
C LEU A 110 2.12 -14.70 3.78
N ASN A 111 2.66 -13.49 3.58
CA ASN A 111 3.89 -13.07 4.26
C ASN A 111 3.72 -12.88 5.77
N VAL A 112 2.53 -12.49 6.22
CA VAL A 112 2.22 -12.33 7.65
C VAL A 112 1.92 -13.70 8.28
N HIS A 113 1.11 -14.52 7.62
CA HIS A 113 0.67 -15.82 8.14
C HIS A 113 1.84 -16.79 8.34
N PHE A 114 2.81 -16.79 7.44
CA PHE A 114 3.98 -17.67 7.50
C PHE A 114 5.21 -17.04 8.19
N GLY A 115 5.07 -15.86 8.81
CA GLY A 115 6.17 -15.21 9.54
C GLY A 115 7.35 -14.78 8.66
N LEU A 116 7.11 -14.52 7.38
CA LEU A 116 8.15 -14.04 6.46
C LEU A 116 8.40 -12.53 6.62
N ILE A 117 7.38 -11.81 7.09
CA ILE A 117 7.45 -10.40 7.46
C ILE A 117 6.93 -10.24 8.89
N GLU A 118 7.79 -9.71 9.76
CA GLU A 118 7.46 -9.41 11.16
C GLU A 118 7.57 -7.89 11.39
N PRO A 119 6.45 -7.15 11.33
CA PRO A 119 6.44 -5.73 11.64
C PRO A 119 6.74 -5.46 13.12
N LYS A 120 7.37 -4.32 13.40
CA LYS A 120 7.57 -3.84 14.77
C LYS A 120 6.22 -3.61 15.46
N SER A 121 6.17 -3.77 16.79
CA SER A 121 4.95 -3.66 17.59
C SER A 121 4.29 -2.27 17.56
N THR A 122 5.01 -1.25 17.11
CA THR A 122 4.51 0.13 16.94
C THR A 122 3.83 0.37 15.59
N VAL A 123 3.74 -0.65 14.72
CA VAL A 123 3.13 -0.57 13.40
C VAL A 123 1.86 -1.40 13.37
N ASP A 124 0.76 -0.81 12.93
CA ASP A 124 -0.48 -1.53 12.71
C ASP A 124 -0.35 -2.43 11.47
N VAL A 125 -0.83 -3.66 11.57
CA VAL A 125 -0.82 -4.63 10.46
C VAL A 125 -2.26 -4.98 10.10
N VAL A 126 -2.65 -4.64 8.87
CA VAL A 126 -4.02 -4.85 8.39
C VAL A 126 -4.03 -5.58 7.04
N MET A 127 -5.18 -6.10 6.63
CA MET A 127 -5.34 -6.75 5.34
C MET A 127 -6.63 -6.28 4.67
N ILE A 128 -6.53 -5.87 3.41
CA ILE A 128 -7.65 -5.55 2.55
C ILE A 128 -7.45 -6.39 1.29
N ALA A 129 -8.18 -7.51 1.22
CA ALA A 129 -8.04 -8.50 0.15
C ALA A 129 -9.28 -8.48 -0.76
N PRO A 130 -9.30 -7.71 -1.86
CA PRO A 130 -10.39 -7.72 -2.82
C PRO A 130 -10.66 -9.15 -3.35
N LYS A 131 -11.94 -9.54 -3.41
CA LYS A 131 -12.35 -10.82 -4.00
C LYS A 131 -12.66 -10.66 -5.49
N GLY A 132 -11.68 -10.16 -6.23
CA GLY A 132 -11.76 -9.92 -7.67
C GLY A 132 -10.39 -9.58 -8.27
N PRO A 133 -10.22 -9.71 -9.59
CA PRO A 133 -8.99 -9.27 -10.25
C PRO A 133 -8.84 -7.74 -10.12
N GLY A 134 -7.60 -7.25 -10.08
CA GLY A 134 -7.31 -5.81 -10.02
C GLY A 134 -7.48 -5.08 -11.36
N HIS A 135 -7.87 -5.82 -12.40
CA HIS A 135 -8.37 -5.26 -13.65
C HIS A 135 -9.54 -6.13 -14.11
N THR A 136 -10.47 -5.51 -14.82
CA THR A 136 -11.44 -6.18 -15.69
C THR A 136 -11.12 -5.84 -17.12
#